data_AF-A0A4Q6ICL9-F1
#
_entry.id   AF-A0A4Q6ICL9-F1
#
_cell.length_a   1.000
_cell.length_b   1.000
_cell.length_c   1.000
_cell.angle_alpha   90.00
_cell.angle_beta   90.00
_cell.angle_gamma   90.00
#
_symmetry.space_group_name_H-M   'P 1'
#
loop_
_entity.id
_entity.type
_entity.pdbx_description
1 polymer ?
#
loop_
_entity_poly.entity_id
_entity_poly.type
_entity_poly.pdbx_seq_one_letter_code
_entity_poly.pdbx_strand_id
1 'polypeptide(L)'
;MIGNLFTVAELEPAALRAALADLLTVPNDAVDVANAEEDQDGRRWDAPVLCTCRRLPPGDLAWELDITVDDATVGGDFTEAGIAQGLAARTKTPVLWPSALELPSDYWIAVPDGRVVRCRLDTIENDQDTAYRVDVTEEPVPGLPRARVEILPEILDRDPIETPLSDTALADYPTGPTATVEGRIHYALRTWERLVHRLQTDWSPSGHYREDLYHRDLEARDLLHDLLPEVPEDHVTPLWRAVTQLDQVFRAHTEPATAKATEHWWRYRIPHHIPW
;
A
#
# COMPACT_ATOMS: atom_id res chain seq x y z
N MET A 1 21.28 -5.03 -1.49
CA MET A 1 19.88 -4.54 -1.67
C MET A 1 19.81 -3.56 -2.86
N ILE A 2 18.69 -3.55 -3.61
CA ILE A 2 18.44 -2.64 -4.75
C ILE A 2 17.16 -1.85 -4.49
N GLY A 3 17.15 -0.55 -4.80
CA GLY A 3 15.99 0.32 -4.69
C GLY A 3 15.79 1.19 -5.92
N ASN A 4 14.58 1.19 -6.48
CA ASN A 4 14.18 2.05 -7.60
C ASN A 4 13.30 3.19 -7.10
N LEU A 5 13.81 4.41 -7.12
CA LEU A 5 13.15 5.58 -6.55
C LEU A 5 12.96 6.67 -7.61
N PHE A 6 12.04 7.59 -7.35
CA PHE A 6 11.94 8.83 -8.14
C PHE A 6 12.00 10.06 -7.26
N THR A 7 12.51 11.18 -7.78
CA THR A 7 12.48 12.47 -7.09
C THR A 7 11.63 13.47 -7.86
N VAL A 8 10.85 14.27 -7.14
CA VAL A 8 10.01 15.32 -7.73
C VAL A 8 10.85 16.49 -8.24
N ALA A 9 11.96 16.81 -7.56
CA ALA A 9 12.87 17.87 -7.96
C ALA A 9 14.21 17.33 -8.47
N GLU A 10 14.89 18.15 -9.29
CA GLU A 10 16.27 17.88 -9.69
C GLU A 10 17.22 17.97 -8.50
N LEU A 11 18.14 17.01 -8.41
CA LEU A 11 19.15 16.96 -7.36
C LEU A 11 20.54 17.07 -7.96
N GLU A 12 21.36 17.95 -7.38
CA GLU A 12 22.78 18.02 -7.68
C GLU A 12 23.46 16.69 -7.27
N PRO A 13 24.24 16.02 -8.14
CA PRO A 13 24.85 14.72 -7.84
C PRO A 13 25.69 14.72 -6.57
N ALA A 14 26.37 15.82 -6.26
CA ALA A 14 27.14 15.96 -5.02
C ALA A 14 26.25 16.01 -3.76
N ALA A 15 25.07 16.63 -3.86
CA ALA A 15 24.10 16.68 -2.77
C ALA A 15 23.43 15.31 -2.57
N LEU A 16 23.09 14.61 -3.65
CA LEU A 16 22.57 13.24 -3.58
C LEU A 16 23.58 12.29 -2.93
N ARG A 17 24.85 12.38 -3.34
CA ARG A 17 25.95 11.61 -2.75
C ARG A 17 26.09 11.85 -1.24
N ALA A 18 26.10 13.13 -0.83
CA ALA A 18 26.17 13.50 0.59
C ALA A 18 24.95 12.99 1.37
N ALA A 19 23.75 13.07 0.79
CA ALA A 19 22.53 12.59 1.42
C ALA A 19 22.53 11.07 1.62
N LEU A 20 22.98 10.30 0.62
CA LEU A 20 23.13 8.84 0.71
C LEU A 20 24.20 8.46 1.73
N ALA A 21 25.34 9.15 1.73
CA ALA A 21 26.42 8.89 2.67
C ALA A 21 25.98 9.11 4.13
N ASP A 22 25.28 10.23 4.38
CA ASP A 22 24.74 10.54 5.71
C ASP A 22 23.60 9.59 6.12
N LEU A 23 22.73 9.21 5.19
CA LEU A 23 21.67 8.23 5.44
C LEU A 23 22.22 6.86 5.84
N LEU A 24 23.22 6.38 5.11
CA LEU A 24 23.83 5.06 5.31
C LEU A 24 24.93 5.07 6.36
N THR A 25 25.25 6.23 6.93
CA THR A 25 26.35 6.41 7.90
C THR A 25 27.68 5.88 7.34
N VAL A 26 27.94 6.17 6.06
CA VAL A 26 29.20 5.81 5.39
C VAL A 26 29.99 7.05 5.00
N PRO A 27 31.33 6.93 4.82
CA PRO A 27 32.12 7.99 4.22
C PRO A 27 31.59 8.41 2.84
N ASN A 28 31.72 9.70 2.50
CA ASN A 28 31.23 10.23 1.22
C ASN A 28 31.92 9.56 0.01
N ASP A 29 33.19 9.17 0.16
CA ASP A 29 33.92 8.43 -0.85
C ASP A 29 33.50 6.96 -0.97
N ALA A 30 32.69 6.42 -0.07
CA ALA A 30 32.06 5.11 -0.22
C ALA A 30 30.77 5.14 -1.07
N VAL A 31 30.34 6.33 -1.53
CA VAL A 31 29.15 6.51 -2.37
C VAL A 31 29.54 7.01 -3.75
N ASP A 32 29.19 6.25 -4.77
CA ASP A 32 29.32 6.63 -6.16
C ASP A 32 27.97 7.02 -6.74
N VAL A 33 27.91 8.21 -7.37
CA VAL A 33 26.70 8.74 -8.02
C VAL A 33 27.05 9.13 -9.43
N ALA A 34 26.39 8.53 -10.41
CA ALA A 34 26.65 8.75 -11.83
C ALA A 34 25.35 8.94 -12.62
N ASN A 35 25.38 9.83 -13.61
CA ASN A 35 24.27 10.01 -14.54
C ASN A 35 24.30 8.90 -15.60
N ALA A 36 23.16 8.24 -15.85
CA ALA A 36 23.03 7.14 -16.81
C ALA A 36 23.37 7.54 -18.25
N GLU A 37 23.21 8.82 -18.60
CA GLU A 37 23.43 9.34 -19.95
C GLU A 37 24.86 9.86 -20.19
N GLU A 38 25.67 9.95 -19.13
CA GLU A 38 27.05 10.43 -19.20
C GLU A 38 28.04 9.27 -19.36
N ASP A 39 29.30 9.62 -19.65
CA ASP A 39 30.39 8.64 -19.72
C ASP A 39 30.61 7.94 -18.36
N GLN A 40 30.69 6.61 -18.41
CA GLN A 40 30.80 5.74 -17.23
C GLN A 40 32.23 5.34 -16.90
N ASP A 41 33.23 5.76 -17.69
CA ASP A 41 34.64 5.38 -17.48
C ASP A 41 35.22 5.88 -16.15
N GLY A 42 34.63 6.92 -15.55
CA GLY A 42 35.01 7.46 -14.24
C GLY A 42 34.33 6.82 -13.03
N ARG A 43 33.44 5.84 -13.25
CA ARG A 43 32.58 5.29 -12.21
C ARG A 43 33.34 4.37 -11.26
N ARG A 44 33.10 4.52 -9.95
CA ARG A 44 33.72 3.67 -8.92
C ARG A 44 32.83 2.48 -8.61
N TRP A 45 32.87 1.48 -9.50
CA TRP A 45 32.05 0.27 -9.42
C TRP A 45 32.30 -0.58 -8.16
N ASP A 46 33.40 -0.34 -7.45
CA ASP A 46 33.76 -0.97 -6.18
C ASP A 46 33.27 -0.20 -4.95
N ALA A 47 32.58 0.94 -5.15
CA ALA A 47 31.99 1.68 -4.05
C ALA A 47 30.82 0.86 -3.42
N PRO A 48 30.74 0.77 -2.08
CA PRO A 48 29.68 0.01 -1.42
C PRO A 48 28.26 0.53 -1.67
N VAL A 49 28.13 1.77 -2.14
CA VAL A 49 26.86 2.39 -2.50
C VAL A 49 26.99 2.93 -3.91
N LEU A 50 26.21 2.39 -4.82
CA LEU A 50 26.12 2.83 -6.20
C LEU A 50 24.75 3.47 -6.42
N CYS A 51 24.73 4.66 -7.00
CA CYS A 51 23.50 5.31 -7.44
C CYS A 51 23.64 5.74 -8.90
N THR A 52 22.84 5.14 -9.76
CA THR A 52 22.67 5.60 -11.13
C THR A 52 21.46 6.53 -11.18
N CYS A 53 21.63 7.76 -11.67
CA CYS A 53 20.53 8.70 -11.83
C CYS A 53 20.23 8.93 -13.30
N ARG A 54 18.95 8.88 -13.69
CA ARG A 54 18.49 9.19 -15.06
C ARG A 54 17.54 10.37 -15.00
N ARG A 55 17.80 11.39 -15.82
CA ARG A 55 16.92 12.55 -15.92
C ARG A 55 15.66 12.15 -16.66
N LEU A 56 14.50 12.54 -16.13
CA LEU A 56 13.22 12.26 -16.76
C LEU A 56 12.82 13.43 -17.69
N PRO A 57 12.08 13.16 -18.78
CA PRO A 57 11.45 14.20 -19.57
C PRO A 57 10.52 15.07 -18.69
N PRO A 58 10.17 16.30 -19.12
CA PRO A 58 9.30 17.18 -18.35
C PRO A 58 8.00 16.50 -17.90
N GLY A 59 7.78 16.46 -16.59
CA GLY A 59 6.65 15.82 -15.94
C GLY A 59 6.55 16.23 -14.48
N ASP A 60 5.94 15.39 -13.65
CA ASP A 60 5.89 15.62 -12.20
C ASP A 60 7.12 15.07 -11.47
N LEU A 61 7.89 14.21 -12.14
CA LEU A 61 9.12 13.60 -11.64
C LEU A 61 10.32 14.11 -12.44
N ALA A 62 11.42 14.36 -11.76
CA ALA A 62 12.64 14.94 -12.34
C ALA A 62 13.75 13.90 -12.57
N TRP A 63 13.92 12.98 -11.61
CA TRP A 63 14.91 11.90 -11.71
C TRP A 63 14.31 10.55 -11.37
N GLU A 64 14.81 9.54 -12.07
CA GLU A 64 14.77 8.14 -11.67
C GLU A 64 16.12 7.78 -11.06
N LEU A 65 16.11 7.09 -9.93
CA LEU A 65 17.28 6.66 -9.18
C LEU A 65 17.28 5.15 -9.05
N ASP A 66 18.33 4.51 -9.54
CA ASP A 66 18.65 3.11 -9.28
C ASP A 66 19.78 3.06 -8.25
N ILE A 67 19.45 2.60 -7.04
CA ILE A 67 20.36 2.57 -5.90
C ILE A 67 20.66 1.11 -5.56
N THR A 68 21.94 0.75 -5.62
CA THR A 68 22.44 -0.53 -5.11
C THR A 68 23.31 -0.28 -3.89
N VAL A 69 23.03 -1.02 -2.82
CA VAL A 69 23.82 -0.99 -1.59
C VAL A 69 24.32 -2.39 -1.27
N ASP A 70 25.62 -2.50 -1.03
CA ASP A 70 26.27 -3.73 -0.60
C ASP A 70 25.69 -4.23 0.73
N ASP A 71 25.42 -5.53 0.82
CA ASP A 71 24.77 -6.12 2.00
C ASP A 71 25.63 -6.01 3.28
N ALA A 72 26.96 -5.84 3.14
CA ALA A 72 27.84 -5.59 4.28
C ALA A 72 27.72 -4.17 4.85
N THR A 73 27.15 -3.24 4.08
CA THR A 73 26.99 -1.83 4.46
C THR A 73 25.66 -1.58 5.18
N VAL A 74 24.66 -2.42 4.94
CA VAL A 74 23.31 -2.26 5.50
C VAL A 74 22.98 -3.37 6.50
N GLY A 75 22.29 -3.01 7.58
CA GLY A 75 21.67 -3.99 8.48
C GLY A 75 20.43 -4.63 7.86
N GLY A 76 19.96 -5.72 8.46
CA GLY A 76 18.80 -6.50 7.94
C GLY A 76 17.47 -5.75 7.86
N ASP A 77 17.34 -4.61 8.53
CA ASP A 77 16.11 -3.80 8.56
C ASP A 77 16.09 -2.67 7.50
N PHE A 78 17.06 -2.65 6.59
CA PHE A 78 17.17 -1.60 5.58
C PHE A 78 16.25 -1.86 4.38
N THR A 79 15.32 -0.94 4.12
CA THR A 79 14.23 -1.10 3.12
C THR A 79 14.18 0.07 2.14
N GLU A 80 13.60 -0.13 0.94
CA GLU A 80 13.38 0.95 -0.04
C GLU A 80 12.61 2.13 0.56
N ALA A 81 11.58 1.86 1.38
CA ALA A 81 10.84 2.88 2.11
C ALA A 81 11.74 3.71 3.03
N GLY A 82 12.66 3.05 3.75
CA GLY A 82 13.66 3.73 4.58
C GLY A 82 14.60 4.62 3.77
N ILE A 83 14.99 4.21 2.56
CA ILE A 83 15.79 5.04 1.66
C ILE A 83 14.99 6.26 1.20
N ALA A 84 13.77 6.06 0.72
CA ALA A 84 12.93 7.15 0.22
C ALA A 84 12.67 8.20 1.29
N GLN A 85 12.28 7.78 2.51
CA GLN A 85 12.09 8.66 3.66
C GLN A 85 13.38 9.39 4.05
N GLY A 86 14.48 8.65 4.14
CA GLY A 86 15.78 9.17 4.52
C GLY A 86 16.32 10.20 3.53
N LEU A 87 16.15 9.95 2.23
CA LEU A 87 16.48 10.89 1.16
C LEU A 87 15.57 12.10 1.21
N ALA A 88 14.24 11.93 1.24
CA ALA A 88 13.30 13.05 1.24
C ALA A 88 13.58 14.05 2.38
N ALA A 89 13.88 13.53 3.58
CA ALA A 89 14.22 14.35 4.73
C ALA A 89 15.52 15.16 4.53
N ARG A 90 16.53 14.61 3.84
CA ARG A 90 17.85 15.23 3.64
C ARG A 90 17.90 16.17 2.44
N THR A 91 17.25 15.78 1.35
CA THR A 91 17.23 16.52 0.09
C THR A 91 16.11 17.55 0.01
N LYS A 92 15.14 17.50 0.95
CA LYS A 92 13.98 18.40 1.01
C LYS A 92 13.09 18.35 -0.23
N THR A 93 13.13 17.24 -0.97
CA THR A 93 12.20 16.92 -2.07
C THR A 93 11.40 15.67 -1.71
N PRO A 94 10.13 15.56 -2.12
CA PRO A 94 9.45 14.29 -2.07
C PRO A 94 10.18 13.23 -2.92
N VAL A 95 10.14 11.99 -2.43
CA VAL A 95 10.75 10.82 -3.08
C VAL A 95 9.72 9.71 -3.17
N LEU A 96 9.55 9.15 -4.36
CA LEU A 96 8.63 8.05 -4.62
C LEU A 96 9.36 6.71 -4.60
N TRP A 97 8.66 5.66 -4.18
CA TRP A 97 9.09 4.27 -4.30
C TRP A 97 7.89 3.37 -4.62
N PRO A 98 8.10 2.23 -5.31
CA PRO A 98 7.01 1.34 -5.67
C PRO A 98 6.36 0.75 -4.42
N SER A 99 5.04 0.59 -4.47
CA SER A 99 4.32 -0.17 -3.45
C SER A 99 4.67 -1.67 -3.57
N ALA A 100 4.60 -2.37 -2.43
CA ALA A 100 4.72 -3.83 -2.43
C ALA A 100 3.49 -4.51 -3.07
N LEU A 101 2.40 -3.77 -3.28
CA LEU A 101 1.26 -4.28 -4.04
C LEU A 101 1.65 -4.40 -5.52
N GLU A 102 1.29 -5.53 -6.14
CA GLU A 102 1.48 -5.75 -7.59
C GLU A 102 0.46 -4.94 -8.42
N LEU A 103 0.42 -3.63 -8.19
CA LEU A 103 -0.33 -2.63 -8.93
C LEU A 103 0.68 -1.75 -9.66
N PRO A 104 0.76 -1.81 -11.00
CA PRO A 104 1.80 -1.09 -11.76
C PRO A 104 1.86 0.43 -11.52
N SER A 105 0.74 1.02 -11.10
CA SER A 105 0.63 2.46 -10.85
C SER A 105 0.65 2.82 -9.36
N ASP A 106 0.81 1.86 -8.43
CA ASP A 106 0.78 2.12 -6.99
C ASP A 106 2.17 2.45 -6.45
N TYR A 107 2.31 3.67 -5.93
CA TYR A 107 3.54 4.20 -5.39
C TYR A 107 3.27 4.88 -4.05
N TRP A 108 4.29 4.87 -3.21
CA TRP A 108 4.33 5.69 -2.01
C TRP A 108 5.19 6.93 -2.25
N ILE A 109 4.84 8.03 -1.58
CA ILE A 109 5.62 9.27 -1.56
C ILE A 109 6.09 9.53 -0.13
N ALA A 110 7.40 9.68 0.04
CA ALA A 110 8.01 10.15 1.26
C ALA A 110 8.06 11.68 1.17
N VAL A 111 7.42 12.35 2.12
CA VAL A 111 7.40 13.81 2.19
C VAL A 111 8.51 14.28 3.15
N PRO A 112 9.21 15.41 2.87
CA PRO A 112 10.29 15.89 3.72
C PRO A 112 9.95 16.17 5.19
N ASP A 113 8.66 16.28 5.52
CA ASP A 113 8.14 16.45 6.88
C ASP A 113 7.97 15.12 7.65
N GLY A 114 8.31 14.00 7.01
CA GLY A 114 8.24 12.65 7.59
C GLY A 114 6.94 11.90 7.28
N ARG A 115 5.97 12.53 6.61
CA ARG A 115 4.76 11.84 6.17
C ARG A 115 5.05 10.87 5.02
N VAL A 116 4.19 9.87 4.91
CA VAL A 116 4.14 8.91 3.80
C VAL A 116 2.75 8.96 3.21
N VAL A 117 2.66 9.18 1.90
CA VAL A 117 1.38 9.39 1.20
C VAL A 117 1.29 8.41 0.02
N ARG A 118 0.19 7.67 -0.11
CA ARG A 118 -0.05 6.83 -1.30
C ARG A 118 -0.34 7.70 -2.51
N CYS A 119 0.07 7.23 -3.68
CA CYS A 119 -0.20 7.90 -4.93
C CYS A 119 -0.38 6.94 -6.10
N ARG A 120 -1.06 7.43 -7.14
CA ARG A 120 -1.12 6.79 -8.45
C ARG A 120 -0.13 7.45 -9.39
N LEU A 121 0.81 6.66 -9.91
CA LEU A 121 1.76 7.08 -10.91
C LEU A 121 1.34 6.58 -12.29
N ASP A 122 1.07 7.52 -13.20
CA ASP A 122 0.79 7.23 -14.61
C ASP A 122 2.06 7.33 -15.44
N THR A 123 2.24 6.35 -16.31
CA THR A 123 3.23 6.38 -17.38
C THR A 123 2.67 7.14 -18.58
N ILE A 124 3.37 8.18 -19.03
CA ILE A 124 3.07 8.90 -20.25
C ILE A 124 4.11 8.46 -21.27
N GLU A 125 3.73 7.50 -22.12
CA GLU A 125 4.55 7.09 -23.25
C GLU A 125 4.63 8.25 -24.25
N ASN A 126 5.85 8.69 -24.55
CA ASN A 126 6.13 9.53 -25.70
C ASN A 126 7.00 8.72 -26.70
N ASP A 127 7.07 9.17 -27.95
CA ASP A 127 7.71 8.42 -29.05
C ASP A 127 9.20 8.09 -28.84
N GLN A 128 9.87 8.69 -27.83
CA GLN A 128 11.31 8.55 -27.58
C GLN A 128 11.67 8.25 -26.11
N ASP A 129 10.82 8.63 -25.15
CA ASP A 129 11.07 8.52 -23.71
C ASP A 129 9.79 8.31 -22.90
N THR A 130 9.97 7.81 -21.67
CA THR A 130 8.90 7.66 -20.69
C THR A 130 8.87 8.85 -19.74
N ALA A 131 7.78 9.62 -19.77
CA ALA A 131 7.49 10.64 -18.77
C ALA A 131 6.53 10.08 -17.70
N TYR A 132 6.50 10.69 -16.53
CA TYR A 132 5.65 10.25 -15.43
C TYR A 132 4.81 11.41 -14.89
N ARG A 133 3.57 11.08 -14.51
CA ARG A 133 2.62 12.01 -13.90
C ARG A 133 2.05 11.38 -12.64
N VAL A 134 2.00 12.15 -11.56
CA VAL A 134 1.29 11.73 -10.35
C VAL A 134 -0.17 12.19 -10.50
N ASP A 135 -1.07 11.26 -10.81
CA ASP A 135 -2.49 11.58 -11.07
C ASP A 135 -3.25 11.89 -9.77
N VAL A 136 -3.07 11.02 -8.76
CA VAL A 136 -3.79 11.09 -7.48
C VAL A 136 -2.83 10.89 -6.31
N THR A 137 -3.05 11.61 -5.22
CA THR A 137 -2.46 11.36 -3.89
C THR A 137 -3.56 11.29 -2.82
N GLU A 138 -3.35 10.53 -1.74
CA GLU A 138 -4.32 10.50 -0.63
C GLU A 138 -4.33 11.79 0.20
N GLU A 139 -3.22 12.54 0.19
CA GLU A 139 -3.07 13.83 0.87
C GLU A 139 -2.35 14.84 -0.04
N PRO A 140 -2.44 16.16 0.22
CA PRO A 140 -1.64 17.16 -0.48
C PRO A 140 -0.13 16.96 -0.25
N VAL A 141 0.63 16.90 -1.36
CA VAL A 141 2.10 16.76 -1.35
C VAL A 141 2.77 18.00 -1.95
N PRO A 142 3.69 18.67 -1.22
CA PRO A 142 4.47 19.78 -1.76
C PRO A 142 5.26 19.36 -3.02
N GLY A 143 5.24 20.19 -4.06
CA GLY A 143 5.92 19.87 -5.34
C GLY A 143 5.07 19.11 -6.35
N LEU A 144 3.89 18.62 -5.94
CA LEU A 144 2.93 17.95 -6.83
C LEU A 144 1.59 18.70 -6.89
N PRO A 145 1.55 19.98 -7.30
CA PRO A 145 0.35 20.82 -7.23
C PRO A 145 -0.76 20.40 -8.21
N ARG A 146 -0.48 19.47 -9.13
CA ARG A 146 -1.43 18.98 -10.13
C ARG A 146 -2.07 17.65 -9.74
N ALA A 147 -1.51 16.95 -8.77
CA ALA A 147 -2.08 15.70 -8.28
C ALA A 147 -3.42 15.98 -7.61
N ARG A 148 -4.44 15.20 -7.96
CA ARG A 148 -5.75 15.27 -7.30
C ARG A 148 -5.67 14.61 -5.95
N VAL A 149 -6.35 15.17 -4.95
CA VAL A 149 -6.42 14.56 -3.62
C VAL A 149 -7.69 13.72 -3.54
N GLU A 150 -7.54 12.40 -3.61
CA GLU A 150 -8.63 11.43 -3.61
C GLU A 150 -8.22 10.16 -2.85
N ILE A 151 -9.21 9.44 -2.31
CA ILE A 151 -9.00 8.09 -1.77
C ILE A 151 -8.71 7.14 -2.93
N LEU A 152 -7.74 6.22 -2.77
CA LEU A 152 -7.36 5.24 -3.79
C LEU A 152 -8.04 3.87 -3.55
N PRO A 153 -9.25 3.63 -4.09
CA PRO A 153 -10.05 2.44 -3.79
C PRO A 153 -9.41 1.13 -4.23
N GLU A 154 -8.72 1.12 -5.36
CA GLU A 154 -8.08 -0.08 -5.89
C GLU A 154 -6.98 -0.60 -4.95
N ILE A 155 -6.37 0.30 -4.17
CA ILE A 155 -5.39 -0.05 -3.15
C ILE A 155 -6.10 -0.61 -1.92
N LEU A 156 -7.17 0.05 -1.46
CA LEU A 156 -7.97 -0.45 -0.33
C LEU A 156 -8.47 -1.89 -0.59
N ASP A 157 -8.89 -2.21 -1.81
CA ASP A 157 -9.33 -3.57 -2.15
C ASP A 157 -8.22 -4.61 -2.06
N ARG A 158 -6.98 -4.25 -2.41
CA ARG A 158 -5.83 -5.15 -2.50
C ARG A 158 -4.92 -5.14 -1.28
N ASP A 159 -5.13 -4.21 -0.36
CA ASP A 159 -4.34 -4.09 0.87
C ASP A 159 -4.43 -5.40 1.66
N PRO A 160 -3.31 -6.11 1.88
CA PRO A 160 -3.30 -7.38 2.58
C PRO A 160 -3.64 -7.12 4.04
N ILE A 161 -4.83 -7.55 4.44
CA ILE A 161 -5.27 -7.54 5.83
C ILE A 161 -5.30 -9.00 6.25
N GLU A 162 -4.59 -9.31 7.33
CA GLU A 162 -4.57 -10.66 7.89
C GLU A 162 -5.99 -11.06 8.31
N THR A 163 -6.36 -12.31 8.00
CA THR A 163 -7.68 -12.87 8.32
C THR A 163 -7.55 -14.12 9.21
N PRO A 164 -6.93 -14.01 10.39
CA PRO A 164 -6.59 -15.18 11.21
C PRO A 164 -7.80 -16.00 11.64
N LEU A 165 -8.98 -15.39 11.86
CA LEU A 165 -10.20 -16.13 12.23
C LEU A 165 -10.74 -16.92 11.03
N SER A 166 -10.75 -16.31 9.84
CA SER A 166 -11.12 -16.96 8.59
C SER A 166 -10.15 -18.08 8.27
N ASP A 167 -8.85 -17.83 8.35
CA ASP A 167 -7.81 -18.81 8.03
C ASP A 167 -7.88 -20.01 8.98
N THR A 168 -8.14 -19.77 10.27
CA THR A 168 -8.37 -20.85 11.24
C THR A 168 -9.64 -21.65 10.93
N ALA A 169 -10.75 -20.97 10.60
CA ALA A 169 -12.02 -21.63 10.33
C ALA A 169 -12.05 -22.39 8.99
N LEU A 170 -11.25 -21.94 8.03
CA LEU A 170 -11.17 -22.49 6.67
C LEU A 170 -10.03 -23.50 6.49
N ALA A 171 -9.19 -23.73 7.51
CA ALA A 171 -7.99 -24.57 7.41
C ALA A 171 -8.28 -25.98 6.83
N ASP A 172 -9.37 -26.60 7.28
CA ASP A 172 -9.82 -27.91 6.82
C ASP A 172 -11.03 -27.84 5.87
N TYR A 173 -11.47 -26.64 5.49
CA TYR A 173 -12.61 -26.45 4.61
C TYR A 173 -12.18 -26.59 3.14
N PRO A 174 -12.93 -27.33 2.30
CA PRO A 174 -12.59 -27.50 0.90
C PRO A 174 -12.34 -26.18 0.18
N THR A 175 -11.38 -26.19 -0.76
CA THR A 175 -11.11 -25.04 -1.63
C THR A 175 -11.77 -25.27 -2.98
N GLY A 176 -12.22 -24.18 -3.62
CA GLY A 176 -12.86 -24.24 -4.92
C GLY A 176 -12.81 -22.89 -5.64
N PRO A 177 -13.08 -22.86 -6.96
CA PRO A 177 -13.25 -21.61 -7.69
C PRO A 177 -14.32 -20.72 -7.06
N THR A 178 -14.23 -19.41 -7.26
CA THR A 178 -15.20 -18.42 -6.73
C THR A 178 -16.64 -18.64 -7.20
N ALA A 179 -16.84 -19.47 -8.23
CA ALA A 179 -18.17 -19.87 -8.69
C ALA A 179 -18.86 -20.93 -7.80
N THR A 180 -18.10 -21.71 -7.02
CA THR A 180 -18.62 -22.80 -6.16
C THR A 180 -18.96 -22.32 -4.75
N VAL A 181 -19.72 -23.11 -3.99
CA VAL A 181 -20.07 -22.79 -2.59
C VAL A 181 -18.80 -22.61 -1.76
N GLU A 182 -17.83 -23.50 -1.95
CA GLU A 182 -16.55 -23.47 -1.25
C GLU A 182 -15.82 -22.15 -1.47
N GLY A 183 -15.61 -21.79 -2.75
CA GLY A 183 -14.91 -20.55 -3.10
C GLY A 183 -15.64 -19.30 -2.61
N ARG A 184 -16.98 -19.32 -2.61
CA ARG A 184 -17.79 -18.20 -2.10
C ARG A 184 -17.72 -18.08 -0.58
N ILE A 185 -17.72 -19.17 0.17
CA ILE A 185 -17.51 -19.16 1.62
C ILE A 185 -16.12 -18.59 1.96
N HIS A 186 -15.07 -19.05 1.27
CA HIS A 186 -13.71 -18.52 1.42
C HIS A 186 -13.65 -17.00 1.18
N TYR A 187 -14.24 -16.54 0.07
CA TYR A 187 -14.28 -15.12 -0.28
C TYR A 187 -15.07 -14.30 0.75
N ALA A 188 -16.26 -14.76 1.10
CA ALA A 188 -17.20 -14.00 1.91
C ALA A 188 -16.73 -13.89 3.36
N LEU A 189 -16.16 -14.96 3.93
CA LEU A 189 -15.63 -14.95 5.30
C LEU A 189 -14.43 -14.01 5.43
N ARG A 190 -13.48 -14.09 4.50
CA ARG A 190 -12.31 -13.20 4.49
C ARG A 190 -12.71 -11.74 4.28
N THR A 191 -13.62 -11.47 3.35
CA THR A 191 -14.12 -10.10 3.13
C THR A 191 -14.80 -9.54 4.38
N TRP A 192 -15.61 -10.36 5.07
CA TRP A 192 -16.23 -9.96 6.33
C TRP A 192 -15.19 -9.67 7.43
N GLU A 193 -14.20 -10.53 7.61
CA GLU A 193 -13.14 -10.30 8.59
C GLU A 193 -12.31 -9.05 8.27
N ARG A 194 -11.97 -8.81 7.00
CA ARG A 194 -11.24 -7.60 6.59
C ARG A 194 -12.01 -6.33 6.93
N LEU A 195 -13.32 -6.30 6.67
CA LEU A 195 -14.16 -5.15 7.05
C LEU A 195 -14.17 -4.95 8.58
N VAL A 196 -14.33 -6.03 9.34
CA VAL A 196 -14.31 -6.00 10.81
C VAL A 196 -12.96 -5.50 11.32
N HIS A 197 -11.85 -5.95 10.75
CA HIS A 197 -10.52 -5.50 11.12
C HIS A 197 -10.33 -4.01 10.85
N ARG A 198 -10.79 -3.50 9.70
CA ARG A 198 -10.77 -2.05 9.41
C ARG A 198 -11.55 -1.24 10.44
N LEU A 199 -12.72 -1.72 10.85
CA LEU A 199 -13.50 -1.08 11.92
C LEU A 199 -12.75 -1.08 13.27
N GLN A 200 -12.02 -2.15 13.58
CA GLN A 200 -11.24 -2.25 14.81
C GLN A 200 -10.04 -1.30 14.82
N THR A 201 -9.40 -1.11 13.67
CA THR A 201 -8.20 -0.29 13.52
C THR A 201 -8.51 1.16 13.14
N ASP A 202 -9.76 1.59 13.28
CA ASP A 202 -10.23 2.93 12.92
C ASP A 202 -9.82 3.32 11.48
N TRP A 203 -10.02 2.37 10.56
CA TRP A 203 -9.75 2.50 9.12
C TRP A 203 -8.28 2.71 8.76
N SER A 204 -7.37 2.25 9.62
CA SER A 204 -5.93 2.18 9.35
C SER A 204 -5.64 1.48 8.00
N PRO A 205 -4.59 1.90 7.27
CA PRO A 205 -3.63 2.96 7.64
C PRO A 205 -4.10 4.38 7.30
N SER A 206 -5.01 4.57 6.36
CA SER A 206 -5.33 5.90 5.83
C SER A 206 -6.40 6.64 6.62
N GLY A 207 -7.17 5.96 7.49
CA GLY A 207 -8.35 6.54 8.14
C GLY A 207 -9.55 6.70 7.19
N HIS A 208 -9.42 6.24 5.94
CA HIS A 208 -10.37 6.48 4.86
C HIS A 208 -10.88 5.15 4.26
N TYR A 209 -12.17 5.12 3.91
CA TYR A 209 -12.81 3.97 3.28
C TYR A 209 -14.04 4.44 2.52
N ARG A 210 -14.32 3.92 1.33
CA ARG A 210 -15.47 4.39 0.55
C ARG A 210 -16.77 3.72 1.00
N GLU A 211 -17.86 4.49 0.96
CA GLU A 211 -19.21 4.02 1.30
C GLU A 211 -19.67 2.85 0.42
N ASP A 212 -19.38 2.86 -0.88
CA ASP A 212 -19.76 1.77 -1.79
C ASP A 212 -18.98 0.47 -1.51
N LEU A 213 -17.69 0.57 -1.13
CA LEU A 213 -16.91 -0.58 -0.69
C LEU A 213 -17.42 -1.13 0.64
N TYR A 214 -17.81 -0.26 1.56
CA TYR A 214 -18.45 -0.66 2.81
C TYR A 214 -19.73 -1.46 2.56
N HIS A 215 -20.60 -0.98 1.67
CA HIS A 215 -21.82 -1.70 1.30
C HIS A 215 -21.54 -3.04 0.61
N ARG A 216 -20.59 -3.08 -0.33
CA ARG A 216 -20.16 -4.33 -0.98
C ARG A 216 -19.65 -5.36 0.03
N ASP A 217 -18.89 -4.93 1.03
CA ASP A 217 -18.38 -5.83 2.06
C ASP A 217 -19.49 -6.31 3.02
N LEU A 218 -20.54 -5.51 3.25
CA LEU A 218 -21.76 -5.98 3.94
C LEU A 218 -22.52 -7.04 3.13
N GLU A 219 -22.51 -6.95 1.80
CA GLU A 219 -23.10 -7.98 0.93
C GLU A 219 -22.37 -9.32 1.06
N ALA A 220 -21.06 -9.32 1.35
CA ALA A 220 -20.34 -10.55 1.68
C ALA A 220 -20.89 -11.23 2.95
N ARG A 221 -21.33 -10.45 3.95
CA ARG A 221 -21.96 -11.01 5.15
C ARG A 221 -23.36 -11.57 4.88
N ASP A 222 -24.10 -10.98 3.93
CA ASP A 222 -25.36 -11.56 3.44
C ASP A 222 -25.11 -12.87 2.72
N LEU A 223 -24.10 -12.92 1.85
CA LEU A 223 -23.71 -14.14 1.16
C LEU A 223 -23.32 -15.25 2.15
N LEU A 224 -22.61 -14.93 3.25
CA LEU A 224 -22.34 -15.91 4.31
C LEU A 224 -23.63 -16.43 4.97
N HIS A 225 -24.59 -15.53 5.26
CA HIS A 225 -25.87 -15.93 5.86
C HIS A 225 -26.61 -16.95 4.98
N ASP A 226 -26.62 -16.70 3.67
CA ASP A 226 -27.32 -17.55 2.69
C ASP A 226 -26.61 -18.88 2.44
N LEU A 227 -25.27 -18.91 2.48
CA LEU A 227 -24.48 -20.11 2.19
C LEU A 227 -24.27 -21.04 3.40
N LEU A 228 -24.31 -20.51 4.64
CA LEU A 228 -24.10 -21.32 5.85
C LEU A 228 -25.01 -22.55 5.96
N PRO A 229 -26.30 -22.51 5.55
CA PRO A 229 -27.17 -23.69 5.50
C PRO A 229 -26.73 -24.79 4.52
N GLU A 230 -25.92 -24.46 3.51
CA GLU A 230 -25.41 -25.41 2.49
C GLU A 230 -24.08 -26.07 2.91
N VAL A 231 -23.47 -25.60 4.00
CA VAL A 231 -22.19 -26.11 4.49
C VAL A 231 -22.37 -27.50 5.10
N PRO A 232 -21.48 -28.46 4.78
CA PRO A 232 -21.49 -29.77 5.43
C PRO A 232 -21.37 -29.69 6.96
N GLU A 233 -22.06 -30.58 7.66
CA GLU A 233 -22.16 -30.57 9.14
C GLU A 233 -20.78 -30.56 9.83
N ASP A 234 -19.79 -31.25 9.26
CA ASP A 234 -18.42 -31.31 9.79
C ASP A 234 -17.70 -29.94 9.80
N HIS A 235 -18.14 -29.00 8.96
CA HIS A 235 -17.51 -27.68 8.80
C HIS A 235 -18.35 -26.51 9.33
N VAL A 236 -19.63 -26.75 9.63
CA VAL A 236 -20.56 -25.69 10.04
C VAL A 236 -20.15 -25.04 11.37
N THR A 237 -19.64 -25.84 12.32
CA THR A 237 -19.30 -25.35 13.67
C THR A 237 -18.12 -24.36 13.68
N PRO A 238 -16.96 -24.68 13.05
CA PRO A 238 -15.87 -23.70 12.91
C PRO A 238 -16.29 -22.40 12.23
N LEU A 239 -17.05 -22.49 11.13
CA LEU A 239 -17.52 -21.31 10.38
C LEU A 239 -18.47 -20.45 11.21
N TRP A 240 -19.46 -21.05 11.88
CA TRP A 240 -20.37 -20.32 12.76
C TRP A 240 -19.64 -19.63 13.91
N ARG A 241 -18.61 -20.27 14.48
CA ARG A 241 -17.80 -19.67 15.54
C ARG A 241 -17.08 -18.42 15.03
N ALA A 242 -16.42 -18.50 13.88
CA ALA A 242 -15.73 -17.35 13.28
C ALA A 242 -16.71 -16.21 12.97
N VAL A 243 -17.83 -16.50 12.29
CA VAL A 243 -18.86 -15.50 12.00
C VAL A 243 -19.40 -14.85 13.27
N THR A 244 -19.66 -15.64 14.31
CA THR A 244 -20.16 -15.11 15.60
C THR A 244 -19.15 -14.19 16.27
N GLN A 245 -17.86 -14.53 16.23
CA GLN A 245 -16.80 -13.67 16.78
C GLN A 245 -16.70 -12.37 15.99
N LEU A 246 -16.67 -12.44 14.67
CA LEU A 246 -16.64 -11.27 13.80
C LEU A 246 -17.88 -10.37 14.00
N ASP A 247 -19.06 -10.96 14.13
CA ASP A 247 -20.31 -10.24 14.40
C ASP A 247 -20.28 -9.52 15.76
N GLN A 248 -19.66 -10.11 16.78
CA GLN A 248 -19.47 -9.46 18.09
C GLN A 248 -18.55 -8.25 17.98
N VAL A 249 -17.44 -8.38 17.27
CA VAL A 249 -16.54 -7.27 17.03
C VAL A 249 -17.21 -6.18 16.21
N PHE A 250 -17.87 -6.52 15.10
CA PHE A 250 -18.60 -5.55 14.29
C PHE A 250 -19.58 -4.74 15.13
N ARG A 251 -20.35 -5.40 16.01
CA ARG A 251 -21.28 -4.73 16.94
C ARG A 251 -20.60 -3.79 17.92
N ALA A 252 -19.39 -4.13 18.37
CA ALA A 252 -18.63 -3.29 19.30
C ALA A 252 -18.09 -2.00 18.66
N HIS A 253 -17.97 -1.96 17.33
CA HIS A 253 -17.44 -0.83 16.56
C HIS A 253 -18.49 -0.10 15.71
N THR A 254 -19.77 -0.42 15.90
CA THR A 254 -20.88 0.16 15.16
C THR A 254 -22.06 0.42 16.08
N GLU A 255 -22.95 1.33 15.71
CA GLU A 255 -24.19 1.64 16.41
C GLU A 255 -25.42 1.34 15.55
N PRO A 256 -26.57 0.98 16.13
CA PRO A 256 -27.79 0.72 15.36
C PRO A 256 -28.38 2.02 14.79
N ALA A 257 -28.54 2.09 13.47
CA ALA A 257 -29.24 3.17 12.78
C ALA A 257 -30.75 3.17 13.06
N THR A 258 -31.32 1.99 13.32
CA THR A 258 -32.74 1.82 13.69
C THR A 258 -32.90 0.75 14.76
N ALA A 259 -33.96 0.84 15.56
CA ALA A 259 -34.28 -0.14 16.60
C ALA A 259 -34.87 -1.46 16.06
N LYS A 260 -34.95 -1.66 14.74
CA LYS A 260 -35.56 -2.86 14.16
C LYS A 260 -34.58 -4.03 14.19
N ALA A 261 -34.95 -5.10 14.90
CA ALA A 261 -34.30 -6.39 14.76
C ALA A 261 -34.77 -7.03 13.45
N THR A 262 -33.87 -7.10 12.48
CA THR A 262 -34.05 -7.79 11.20
C THR A 262 -33.10 -8.97 11.11
N GLU A 263 -33.39 -9.92 10.23
CA GLU A 263 -32.50 -11.04 9.91
C GLU A 263 -31.09 -10.55 9.49
N HIS A 264 -31.05 -9.48 8.68
CA HIS A 264 -29.82 -8.82 8.23
C HIS A 264 -29.45 -7.60 9.09
N TRP A 265 -29.37 -7.77 10.40
CA TRP A 265 -29.17 -6.67 11.36
C TRP A 265 -27.91 -5.83 11.08
N TRP A 266 -26.87 -6.41 10.49
CA TRP A 266 -25.60 -5.72 10.18
C TRP A 266 -25.78 -4.58 9.18
N ARG A 267 -26.75 -4.69 8.25
CA ARG A 267 -27.06 -3.64 7.26
C ARG A 267 -27.61 -2.35 7.87
N TYR A 268 -28.09 -2.42 9.11
CA TYR A 268 -28.72 -1.30 9.81
C TYR A 268 -27.82 -0.75 10.91
N ARG A 269 -26.50 -0.91 10.76
CA ARG A 269 -25.53 -0.35 11.69
C ARG A 269 -24.62 0.63 10.97
N ILE A 270 -24.23 1.66 11.71
CA ILE A 270 -23.34 2.72 11.24
C ILE A 270 -22.05 2.60 12.05
N PRO A 271 -20.87 2.67 11.42
CA PRO A 271 -19.61 2.72 12.15
C PRO A 271 -19.53 3.89 13.13
N HIS A 272 -18.84 3.71 14.25
CA HIS A 272 -18.63 4.81 15.22
C HIS A 272 -17.87 6.00 14.62
N HIS A 273 -16.94 5.72 13.70
CA HIS A 273 -16.23 6.71 12.91
C HIS A 273 -16.52 6.46 11.43
N ILE A 274 -17.01 7.47 10.72
CA ILE A 274 -17.35 7.37 9.29
C ILE A 274 -16.13 7.83 8.47
N PRO A 275 -15.55 6.97 7.62
CA PRO A 275 -14.31 7.24 6.90
C PRO A 275 -14.51 7.72 5.44
N TRP A 276 -15.74 8.07 5.05
CA TRP A 276 -16.11 8.61 3.73
C TRP A 276 -16.69 10.02 3.83
#